data_AF-A0A1A9QEE3-F1
#
_entry.id   AF-A0A1A9QEE3-F1
#
_cell.length_a   1.000
_cell.length_b   1.000
_cell.length_c   1.000
_cell.angle_alpha   90.00
_cell.angle_beta   90.00
_cell.angle_gamma   90.00
#
_symmetry.space_group_name_H-M   'P 1'
#
loop_
_entity.id
_entity.type
_entity.pdbx_description
1 polymer ?
#
loop_
_entity_poly.entity_id
_entity_poly.type
_entity_poly.pdbx_seq_one_letter_code
_entity_poly.pdbx_strand_id
1 'polypeptide(L)'
;MELIGDTEEQKWTPKWNTFKTDFKSVNPPLGWVMEDWDNKKTSPTTPPEFKKLCQDNGAKKINNNEDSNFSTTEKYCTKTLRG
;
A
#
# COMPACT_ATOMS: atom_id res chain seq x y z
N MET A 1 -0.95 -10.48 -10.59
CA MET A 1 -0.82 -9.99 -9.20
C MET A 1 -2.20 -10.05 -8.56
N GLU A 2 -2.36 -10.71 -7.42
CA GLU A 2 -3.65 -10.79 -6.71
C GLU A 2 -3.63 -9.81 -5.52
N LEU A 3 -4.51 -8.81 -5.56
CA LEU A 3 -4.70 -7.84 -4.49
C LEU A 3 -5.42 -8.47 -3.29
N ILE A 4 -5.12 -7.98 -2.08
CA ILE A 4 -5.88 -8.31 -0.87
C ILE A 4 -7.30 -7.75 -1.02
N GLY A 5 -8.31 -8.56 -0.73
CA GLY A 5 -9.70 -8.13 -0.73
C GLY A 5 -10.03 -7.23 0.46
N ASP A 6 -11.02 -6.34 0.33
CA ASP A 6 -11.41 -5.39 1.38
C ASP A 6 -11.75 -6.06 2.73
N THR A 7 -12.36 -7.25 2.67
CA THR A 7 -12.80 -8.00 3.85
C THR A 7 -11.68 -8.80 4.53
N GLU A 8 -10.48 -8.85 3.93
CA GLU A 8 -9.34 -9.61 4.45
C GLU A 8 -8.49 -8.75 5.40
N GLU A 9 -9.12 -8.17 6.43
CA GLU A 9 -8.47 -7.22 7.36
C GLU A 9 -7.21 -7.78 8.02
N GLN A 10 -7.22 -9.08 8.34
CA GLN A 10 -6.07 -9.79 8.91
C GLN A 10 -4.84 -9.77 7.99
N LYS A 11 -5.02 -9.61 6.67
CA LYS A 11 -3.94 -9.48 5.68
C LYS A 11 -3.54 -8.02 5.45
N TRP A 12 -4.46 -7.07 5.65
CA TRP A 12 -4.18 -5.64 5.52
C TRP A 12 -3.29 -5.10 6.64
N THR A 13 -3.56 -5.48 7.89
CA THR A 13 -2.80 -5.03 9.06
C THR A 13 -1.29 -5.23 8.94
N PRO A 14 -0.75 -6.42 8.59
CA PRO A 14 0.70 -6.59 8.46
C PRO A 14 1.28 -5.75 7.31
N LYS A 15 0.56 -5.61 6.19
CA LYS A 15 1.00 -4.81 5.05
C LYS A 15 1.05 -3.33 5.36
N TRP A 16 0.04 -2.83 6.06
CA TRP A 16 0.02 -1.46 6.56
C TRP A 16 1.17 -1.19 7.52
N ASN A 17 1.44 -2.12 8.44
CA ASN A 17 2.56 -2.01 9.37
C ASN A 17 3.91 -1.98 8.65
N THR A 18 4.11 -2.78 7.60
CA THR A 18 5.31 -2.70 6.76
C THR A 18 5.39 -1.35 6.05
N PHE A 19 4.30 -0.91 5.40
CA PHE A 19 4.27 0.35 4.66
C PHE A 19 4.65 1.54 5.55
N LYS A 20 4.00 1.68 6.72
CA LYS A 20 4.29 2.80 7.63
C LYS A 20 5.66 2.72 8.27
N THR A 21 6.26 1.53 8.38
CA THR A 21 7.63 1.36 8.85
C THR A 21 8.62 1.82 7.79
N ASP A 22 8.43 1.38 6.54
CA ASP A 22 9.30 1.70 5.42
C ASP A 22 9.27 3.21 5.09
N PHE A 23 8.12 3.85 5.26
CA PHE A 23 7.91 5.29 5.04
C PHE A 23 7.82 6.10 6.36
N LYS A 24 8.37 5.59 7.46
CA LYS A 24 8.33 6.28 8.76
C LYS A 24 9.13 7.59 8.74
N SER A 25 10.30 7.54 8.11
CA SER A 25 11.29 8.62 8.07
C SER A 25 11.42 9.31 6.71
N VAL A 26 10.68 8.81 5.71
CA VAL A 26 10.68 9.32 4.33
C VAL A 26 9.26 9.36 3.80
N ASN A 27 8.93 10.31 2.93
CA ASN A 27 7.60 10.37 2.34
C ASN A 27 7.37 9.20 1.37
N PRO A 28 6.14 8.65 1.30
CA PRO A 28 5.77 7.70 0.26
C PRO A 28 6.01 8.24 -1.16
N PRO A 29 6.21 7.36 -2.16
CA PRO A 29 6.36 7.78 -3.55
C PRO A 29 5.12 8.51 -4.08
N LEU A 30 5.29 9.25 -5.19
CA LEU A 30 4.18 9.89 -5.88
C LEU A 30 3.12 8.86 -6.27
N GLY A 31 1.86 9.11 -5.89
CA GLY A 31 0.76 8.16 -6.04
C GLY A 31 0.46 7.32 -4.79
N TRP A 32 1.26 7.47 -3.73
CA TRP A 32 1.09 6.84 -2.42
C TRP A 32 1.00 7.84 -1.27
N VAL A 33 0.82 9.12 -1.61
CA VAL A 33 0.63 10.19 -0.65
C VAL A 33 -0.76 10.06 -0.05
N MET A 34 -0.84 10.12 1.28
CA MET A 34 -2.08 10.17 2.02
C MET A 34 -2.18 11.51 2.73
N GLU A 35 -3.37 12.08 2.78
CA GLU A 35 -3.62 13.24 3.62
C GLU A 35 -3.37 12.88 5.08
N ASP A 36 -2.83 13.81 5.86
CA ASP A 36 -2.59 13.60 7.29
C ASP A 36 -1.69 12.37 7.60
N TRP A 37 -0.66 12.17 6.77
CA TRP A 37 0.27 11.04 6.87
C TRP A 37 0.90 10.91 8.26
N ASP A 38 1.29 12.03 8.89
CA ASP A 38 1.95 12.04 10.19
C ASP A 38 1.08 11.43 11.30
N ASN A 39 -0.24 11.63 11.25
CA ASN A 39 -1.15 10.98 12.17
C ASN A 39 -1.40 9.53 11.75
N LYS A 40 -1.65 9.28 10.46
CA LYS A 40 -1.98 7.92 9.96
C LYS A 40 -0.87 6.92 10.23
N LYS A 41 0.40 7.28 10.01
CA LYS A 41 1.54 6.38 10.23
C LYS A 41 1.68 5.89 11.69
N THR A 42 1.07 6.59 12.64
CA THR A 42 1.02 6.17 14.05
C THR A 42 -0.16 5.26 14.38
N SER A 43 -1.17 5.20 13.51
CA SER A 43 -2.39 4.44 13.73
C SER A 43 -2.13 2.92 13.67
N PRO A 44 -2.67 2.14 14.64
CA PRO A 44 -2.60 0.68 14.60
C PRO A 44 -3.55 0.07 13.57
N THR A 45 -4.61 0.80 13.20
CA THR A 45 -5.62 0.37 12.23
C THR A 45 -5.20 0.75 10.82
N THR A 46 -5.48 -0.15 9.86
CA THR A 46 -5.25 0.13 8.43
C THR A 46 -6.25 1.19 7.95
N PRO A 47 -5.81 2.37 7.49
CA PRO A 47 -6.73 3.40 7.03
C PRO A 47 -7.42 2.97 5.72
N PRO A 48 -8.71 3.31 5.52
CA PRO A 48 -9.43 3.01 4.27
C PRO A 48 -8.75 3.59 3.03
N GLU A 49 -8.12 4.77 3.18
CA GLU A 49 -7.38 5.41 2.09
C GLU A 49 -6.20 4.56 1.59
N PHE A 50 -5.51 3.84 2.47
CA PHE A 50 -4.44 2.93 2.07
C PHE A 50 -4.98 1.77 1.22
N LYS A 51 -6.12 1.17 1.62
CA LYS A 51 -6.79 0.13 0.82
C LYS A 51 -7.23 0.69 -0.55
N LYS A 52 -7.76 1.91 -0.56
CA LYS A 52 -8.16 2.60 -1.80
C LYS A 52 -6.97 2.87 -2.72
N LEU A 53 -5.84 3.35 -2.20
CA LEU A 53 -4.62 3.54 -2.99
C LEU A 53 -4.13 2.23 -3.60
N CYS A 54 -4.22 1.13 -2.86
CA CYS A 54 -3.93 -0.20 -3.39
C CYS A 54 -4.82 -0.60 -4.57
N GLN A 55 -6.11 -0.28 -4.51
CA GLN A 55 -7.06 -0.53 -5.59
C GLN A 55 -6.80 0.37 -6.78
N ASP A 56 -6.64 1.68 -6.54
CA ASP A 56 -6.40 2.68 -7.58
C ASP A 56 -5.09 2.40 -8.32
N ASN A 57 -4.01 2.09 -7.60
CA ASN A 57 -2.72 1.78 -8.21
C ASN A 57 -2.66 0.38 -8.81
N GLY A 58 -3.37 -0.60 -8.23
CA GLY A 58 -3.46 -1.95 -8.78
C GLY A 58 -4.37 -2.08 -10.01
N ALA A 59 -5.32 -1.16 -10.19
CA ALA A 59 -6.21 -1.10 -11.35
C ALA A 59 -5.63 -0.31 -12.53
N LYS A 60 -4.60 0.53 -12.29
CA LYS A 60 -3.90 1.23 -13.38
C LYS A 60 -3.29 0.20 -14.33
N LYS A 61 -3.54 0.36 -15.64
CA LYS A 61 -2.84 -0.41 -16.66
C LYS A 61 -1.36 -0.05 -16.60
N ILE A 62 -0.58 -0.98 -16.10
CA ILE A 62 0.86 -0.82 -15.91
C ILE A 62 1.49 -0.95 -17.29
N ASN A 63 1.76 0.19 -17.92
CA ASN A 63 2.39 0.23 -19.23
C ASN A 63 3.88 -0.16 -19.15
N ASN A 64 4.48 -0.15 -17.96
CA ASN A 64 5.84 -0.63 -17.70
C ASN A 64 6.00 -1.09 -16.24
N ASN A 65 6.64 -2.24 -16.02
CA ASN A 65 6.92 -2.80 -14.69
C ASN A 65 7.94 -1.98 -13.86
N GLU A 66 8.52 -0.92 -14.44
CA GLU A 66 9.43 0.02 -13.76
C GLU A 66 8.68 1.17 -13.05
N ASP A 67 7.36 1.24 -13.17
CA ASP A 67 6.58 2.25 -12.45
C ASP A 67 6.72 1.98 -10.94
N SER A 68 7.27 2.94 -10.19
CA SER A 68 7.47 2.78 -8.74
C SER A 68 6.17 2.46 -8.01
N ASN A 69 5.02 2.82 -8.60
CA ASN A 69 3.71 2.42 -8.11
C ASN A 69 3.46 0.92 -8.24
N PHE A 70 3.94 0.25 -9.29
CA PHE A 70 3.80 -1.19 -9.45
C PHE A 70 4.51 -1.95 -8.34
N SER A 71 5.80 -1.68 -8.14
CA SER A 71 6.58 -2.36 -7.09
C SER A 71 6.03 -2.08 -5.69
N THR A 72 5.57 -0.86 -5.44
CA THR A 72 4.92 -0.49 -4.18
C THR A 72 3.60 -1.25 -4.01
N THR A 73 2.75 -1.30 -5.04
CA THR A 73 1.48 -2.06 -5.00
C THR A 73 1.75 -3.55 -4.82
N GLU A 74 2.75 -4.10 -5.50
CA GLU A 74 3.14 -5.51 -5.39
C GLU A 74 3.58 -5.84 -3.95
N LYS A 75 4.40 -5.00 -3.34
CA LYS A 75 4.90 -5.23 -1.98
C LYS A 75 3.81 -5.09 -0.93
N TYR A 76 2.96 -4.06 -1.03
CA TYR A 76 2.08 -3.66 0.06
C TYR A 76 0.59 -3.97 -0.14
N CYS A 77 0.14 -4.39 -1.32
CA CYS A 77 -1.28 -4.66 -1.57
C CYS A 77 -1.61 -6.11 -1.92
N THR A 78 -0.60 -6.96 -2.09
CA THR A 78 -0.80 -8.32 -2.61
C THR A 78 -0.78 -9.35 -1.52
N LYS A 79 -1.49 -10.45 -1.79
CA LYS A 79 -1.51 -11.64 -0.93
C LYS A 79 -0.19 -12.40 -0.94
N THR A 80 0.64 -12.21 -1.97
CA THR A 80 1.91 -12.92 -2.17
C THR A 80 3.04 -11.90 -2.36
N LEU A 81 3.93 -11.80 -1.37
CA LEU A 81 5.29 -11.33 -1.65
C LEU A 81 5.91 -12.44 -2.51
N ARG A 82 6.25 -12.17 -3.77
CA ARG A 82 7.16 -13.09 -4.48
C ARG A 82 8.44 -13.13 -3.65
N GLY A 83 8.68 -14.30 -3.05
CA GLY A 83 9.81 -14.56 -2.15
C GLY A 83 11.15 -14.41 -2.84
#